data_AF-A0A1W5D8A6-F1
#
_entry.id   AF-A0A1W5D8A6-F1
#
_cell.length_a   1.000
_cell.length_b   1.000
_cell.length_c   1.000
_cell.angle_alpha   90.00
_cell.angle_beta   90.00
_cell.angle_gamma   90.00
#
_symmetry.space_group_name_H-M   'P 1'
#
loop_
_entity.id
_entity.type
_entity.pdbx_description
1 polymer ?
#
loop_
_entity_poly.entity_id
_entity_poly.type
_entity_poly.pdbx_seq_one_letter_code
_entity_poly.pdbx_strand_id
1 'polypeptide(L)'
;MHTYAPPPGRGPTGALEQMSEEEYVSYVRGKMWEKSHGYIVEERARREAERKERERERERVRREQPKWSERVEEGLRRRGKEKRARRWTGVWEGYLRGWDDLRNEAGSDDGKKKPKALRDRIEWPVESGLYKDVGKEAVETFLRNAPQPGRAGEGVDLLAVLKAERVRWHPDKIQQRFGGLGLDEETMKAVTAVFQVIDRMWSDAREKQRD
;
A
#
# COMPACT_ATOMS: atom_id res chain seq x y z
N MET A 1 -10.09 44.23 -69.45
CA MET A 1 -8.75 44.68 -69.01
C MET A 1 -8.92 45.59 -67.80
N HIS A 2 -8.61 45.10 -66.60
CA HIS A 2 -8.57 45.96 -65.42
C HIS A 2 -7.17 46.57 -65.30
N THR A 3 -7.05 47.85 -65.64
CA THR A 3 -5.85 48.64 -65.48
C THR A 3 -5.75 49.10 -64.03
N TYR A 4 -4.72 48.65 -63.30
CA TYR A 4 -4.43 49.14 -61.97
C TYR A 4 -3.74 50.50 -62.05
N ALA A 5 -4.25 51.48 -61.33
CA ALA A 5 -3.60 52.79 -61.19
C ALA A 5 -2.30 52.64 -60.36
N PRO A 6 -1.19 53.26 -60.79
CA PRO A 6 0.07 53.19 -60.05
C PRO A 6 -0.03 53.96 -58.72
N PRO A 7 0.55 53.45 -57.62
CA PRO A 7 0.46 54.11 -56.32
C PRO A 7 1.29 55.41 -56.27
N PRO A 8 0.84 56.43 -55.52
CA PRO A 8 1.58 57.68 -55.39
C PRO A 8 2.71 57.50 -54.37
N GLY A 9 3.96 57.50 -54.83
CA GLY A 9 5.11 57.38 -53.93
C GLY A 9 6.46 57.32 -54.65
N ARG A 10 6.95 58.48 -55.09
CA ARG A 10 8.27 58.69 -55.69
C ARG A 10 9.34 58.54 -54.59
N GLY A 11 10.02 57.40 -54.55
CA GLY A 11 11.20 57.17 -53.71
C GLY A 11 12.51 57.44 -54.48
N PRO A 12 13.59 57.91 -53.84
CA PRO A 12 14.80 58.43 -54.49
C PRO A 12 15.76 57.37 -55.08
N THR A 13 15.33 56.10 -55.21
CA THR A 13 16.15 55.02 -55.76
C THR A 13 15.30 54.22 -56.74
N GLY A 14 15.43 54.52 -58.03
CA GLY A 14 14.67 53.96 -59.15
C GLY A 14 14.99 52.49 -59.44
N ALA A 15 14.81 51.61 -58.47
CA ALA A 15 14.97 50.16 -58.63
C ALA A 15 13.72 49.49 -59.27
N LEU A 16 12.59 50.19 -59.31
CA LEU A 16 11.31 49.68 -59.82
C LEU A 16 11.09 49.92 -61.32
N GLU A 17 11.96 50.70 -61.97
CA GLU A 17 11.85 51.04 -63.41
C GLU A 17 12.65 50.10 -64.33
N GLN A 18 13.33 49.08 -63.79
CA GLN A 18 14.12 48.11 -64.55
C GLN A 18 13.55 46.68 -64.58
N MET A 19 12.36 46.45 -64.00
CA MET A 19 11.73 45.12 -63.95
C MET A 19 10.73 44.94 -65.09
N SER A 20 10.71 43.74 -65.68
CA SER A 20 9.70 43.41 -66.71
C SER A 20 8.30 43.42 -66.10
N GLU A 21 7.26 43.59 -66.94
CA GLU A 21 5.85 43.60 -66.48
C GLU A 21 5.50 42.34 -65.65
N GLU A 22 6.12 41.20 -65.95
CA GLU A 22 5.97 39.94 -65.23
C GLU A 22 6.59 39.98 -63.82
N GLU A 23 7.77 40.60 -63.69
CA GLU A 23 8.45 40.78 -62.41
C GLU A 23 7.70 41.77 -61.51
N TYR A 24 7.16 42.86 -62.09
CA TYR A 24 6.33 43.81 -61.36
C TYR A 24 5.02 43.18 -60.85
N VAL A 25 4.35 42.36 -61.67
CA VAL A 25 3.13 41.63 -61.28
C VAL A 25 3.44 40.63 -60.14
N SER A 26 4.59 39.95 -60.20
CA SER A 26 5.02 39.02 -59.16
C SER A 26 5.28 39.75 -57.82
N TYR A 27 5.93 40.91 -57.88
CA TYR A 27 6.25 41.74 -56.71
C TYR A 27 5.00 42.32 -56.05
N VAL A 28 4.07 42.88 -56.83
CA VAL A 28 2.81 43.43 -56.31
C VAL A 28 1.93 42.33 -55.74
N ARG A 29 1.89 41.14 -56.37
CA ARG A 29 1.17 39.97 -55.85
C ARG A 29 1.75 39.49 -54.52
N GLY A 30 3.08 39.47 -54.38
CA GLY A 30 3.77 39.22 -53.12
C GLY A 30 3.38 40.24 -52.05
N LYS A 31 3.47 41.54 -52.35
CA LYS A 31 3.12 42.63 -51.42
C LYS A 31 1.66 42.62 -50.98
N MET A 32 0.72 42.35 -51.90
CA MET A 32 -0.70 42.20 -51.59
C MET A 32 -0.94 40.97 -50.72
N TRP A 33 -0.22 39.88 -50.99
CA TRP A 33 -0.30 38.67 -50.19
C TRP A 33 0.23 38.90 -48.77
N GLU A 34 1.39 39.54 -48.62
CA GLU A 34 1.96 39.93 -47.32
C GLU A 34 0.99 40.81 -46.50
N LYS A 35 0.36 41.80 -47.13
CA LYS A 35 -0.58 42.72 -46.46
C LYS A 35 -1.89 42.03 -46.04
N SER A 36 -2.39 41.10 -46.85
CA SER A 36 -3.67 40.40 -46.59
C SER A 36 -3.50 39.15 -45.71
N HIS A 37 -2.38 38.44 -45.84
CA HIS A 37 -2.15 37.16 -45.16
C HIS A 37 -1.36 37.30 -43.87
N GLY A 38 -0.80 38.47 -43.54
CA GLY A 38 -0.17 38.70 -42.24
C GLY A 38 -1.08 38.35 -41.06
N TYR A 39 -2.35 38.79 -41.09
CA TYR A 39 -3.34 38.45 -40.07
C TYR A 39 -3.69 36.95 -40.07
N ILE A 40 -3.79 36.32 -41.24
CA ILE A 40 -4.12 34.89 -41.38
C ILE A 40 -2.98 33.99 -40.86
N VAL A 41 -1.74 34.39 -41.12
CA VAL A 41 -0.53 33.69 -40.63
C VAL A 41 -0.40 33.86 -39.13
N GLU A 42 -0.64 35.05 -38.59
CA GLU A 42 -0.60 35.31 -37.15
C GLU A 42 -1.71 34.55 -36.39
N GLU A 43 -2.94 34.53 -36.90
CA GLU A 43 -4.04 33.78 -36.28
C GLU A 43 -3.81 32.26 -36.33
N ARG A 44 -3.25 31.74 -37.44
CA ARG A 44 -2.83 30.33 -37.52
C ARG A 44 -1.71 30.02 -36.53
N ALA A 45 -0.69 30.87 -36.43
CA ALA A 45 0.43 30.69 -35.50
C ALA A 45 -0.06 30.69 -34.04
N ARG A 46 -1.00 31.59 -33.70
CA ARG A 46 -1.62 31.64 -32.39
C ARG A 46 -2.42 30.38 -32.06
N ARG A 47 -3.25 29.89 -33.00
CA ARG A 47 -4.01 28.64 -32.81
C ARG A 47 -3.12 27.41 -32.71
N GLU A 48 -2.04 27.35 -33.47
CA GLU A 48 -1.08 26.25 -33.41
C GLU A 48 -0.31 26.27 -32.08
N ALA A 49 0.09 27.45 -31.60
CA ALA A 49 0.71 27.63 -30.30
C ALA A 49 -0.20 27.18 -29.15
N GLU A 50 -1.48 27.58 -29.16
CA GLU A 50 -2.47 27.18 -28.16
C GLU A 50 -2.72 25.66 -28.18
N ARG A 51 -2.83 25.07 -29.37
CA ARG A 51 -2.97 23.61 -29.53
C ARG A 51 -1.76 22.88 -28.96
N LYS A 52 -0.56 23.36 -29.25
CA LYS A 52 0.71 22.78 -28.78
C LYS A 52 0.87 22.91 -27.26
N GLU A 53 0.42 24.01 -26.68
CA GLU A 53 0.39 24.21 -25.23
C GLU A 53 -0.59 23.25 -24.54
N ARG A 54 -1.83 23.14 -25.05
CA ARG A 54 -2.82 22.16 -24.56
C ARG A 54 -2.33 20.72 -24.68
N GLU A 55 -1.64 20.39 -25.76
CA GLU A 55 -1.09 19.05 -25.97
C GLU A 55 0.03 18.75 -24.96
N ARG A 56 0.93 19.71 -24.71
CA ARG A 56 1.97 19.63 -23.67
C ARG A 56 1.40 19.51 -22.26
N GLU A 57 0.34 20.25 -21.95
CA GLU A 57 -0.36 20.17 -20.66
C GLU A 57 -1.01 18.79 -20.47
N ARG A 58 -1.72 18.29 -21.49
CA ARG A 58 -2.33 16.95 -21.48
C ARG A 58 -1.27 15.87 -21.33
N GLU A 59 -0.12 16.01 -22.00
CA GLU A 59 0.99 15.07 -21.89
C GLU A 59 1.62 15.09 -20.49
N ARG A 60 1.81 16.28 -19.90
CA ARG A 60 2.28 16.43 -18.50
C ARG A 60 1.33 15.75 -17.53
N VAL A 61 0.03 16.06 -17.60
CA VAL A 61 -1.00 15.45 -16.76
C VAL A 61 -1.02 13.93 -16.96
N ARG A 62 -0.98 13.43 -18.19
CA ARG A 62 -0.94 11.98 -18.48
C ARG A 62 0.31 11.30 -17.93
N ARG A 63 1.45 11.99 -17.87
CA ARG A 63 2.72 11.48 -17.34
C ARG A 63 2.80 11.53 -15.81
N GLU A 64 2.12 12.49 -15.19
CA GLU A 64 2.12 12.70 -13.74
C GLU A 64 0.99 11.95 -13.02
N GLN A 65 -0.15 11.75 -13.67
CA GLN A 65 -1.29 11.02 -13.10
C GLN A 65 -0.95 9.59 -12.61
N PRO A 66 -0.25 8.72 -13.39
CA PRO A 66 0.08 7.37 -12.94
C PRO A 66 1.06 7.36 -11.75
N LYS A 67 1.98 8.34 -11.70
CA LYS A 67 2.94 8.46 -10.59
C LYS A 67 2.27 8.94 -9.31
N TRP A 68 1.26 9.81 -9.44
CA TRP A 68 0.47 10.26 -8.29
C TRP A 68 -0.45 9.15 -7.78
N SER A 69 -1.14 8.43 -8.67
CA SER A 69 -2.00 7.31 -8.28
C SER A 69 -1.20 6.18 -7.60
N GLU A 70 -0.01 5.84 -8.13
CA GLU A 70 0.85 4.82 -7.55
C GLU A 70 1.34 5.20 -6.14
N ARG A 71 1.73 6.46 -5.93
CA ARG A 71 2.13 6.98 -4.61
C ARG A 71 0.97 7.01 -3.61
N VAL A 72 -0.23 7.37 -4.07
CA VAL A 72 -1.44 7.36 -3.24
C VAL A 72 -1.83 5.93 -2.86
N GLU A 73 -1.80 5.00 -3.82
CA GLU A 73 -2.08 3.58 -3.58
C GLU A 73 -1.04 2.96 -2.63
N GLU A 74 0.25 3.30 -2.81
CA GLU A 74 1.31 2.87 -1.91
C GLU A 74 1.12 3.43 -0.49
N GLY A 75 0.75 4.70 -0.36
CA GLY A 75 0.44 5.33 0.92
C GLY A 75 -0.74 4.68 1.63
N LEU A 76 -1.81 4.37 0.90
CA LEU A 76 -2.98 3.65 1.42
C LEU A 76 -2.63 2.21 1.82
N ARG A 77 -1.81 1.51 1.04
CA ARG A 77 -1.30 0.17 1.37
C ARG A 77 -0.47 0.19 2.64
N ARG A 78 0.45 1.14 2.79
CA ARG A 78 1.29 1.29 4.00
C ARG A 78 0.43 1.58 5.22
N ARG A 79 -0.48 2.56 5.12
CA ARG A 79 -1.38 2.93 6.23
C ARG A 79 -2.36 1.83 6.59
N GLY A 80 -2.82 1.04 5.61
CA GLY A 80 -3.65 -0.15 5.83
C GLY A 80 -2.90 -1.26 6.57
N LYS A 81 -1.66 -1.54 6.17
CA LYS A 81 -0.77 -2.49 6.85
C LYS A 81 -0.46 -2.06 8.28
N GLU A 82 -0.23 -0.77 8.52
CA GLU A 82 0.00 -0.23 9.87
C GLU A 82 -1.24 -0.33 10.77
N LYS A 83 -2.43 0.01 10.27
CA LYS A 83 -3.68 -0.16 11.03
C LYS A 83 -3.92 -1.63 11.39
N ARG A 84 -3.66 -2.55 10.47
CA ARG A 84 -3.76 -3.99 10.72
C ARG A 84 -2.74 -4.43 11.77
N ALA A 85 -1.48 -4.01 11.65
CA ALA A 85 -0.44 -4.31 12.64
C ALA A 85 -0.82 -3.81 14.04
N ARG A 86 -1.31 -2.56 14.16
CA ARG A 86 -1.79 -2.02 15.45
C ARG A 86 -2.95 -2.81 16.05
N ARG A 87 -3.90 -3.26 15.21
CA ARG A 87 -4.99 -4.13 15.67
C ARG A 87 -4.43 -5.43 16.23
N TRP A 88 -3.52 -6.09 15.52
CA TRP A 88 -2.89 -7.33 15.99
C TRP A 88 -2.05 -7.13 17.25
N THR A 89 -1.36 -5.99 17.40
CA THR A 89 -0.68 -5.65 18.66
C THR A 89 -1.67 -5.61 19.81
N GLY A 90 -2.83 -4.96 19.64
CA GLY A 90 -3.87 -4.91 20.69
C GLY A 90 -4.45 -6.29 21.02
N VAL A 91 -4.70 -7.13 20.00
CA VAL A 91 -5.17 -8.52 20.22
C VAL A 91 -4.11 -9.33 20.97
N TRP A 92 -2.83 -9.17 20.61
CA TRP A 92 -1.72 -9.86 21.27
C TRP A 92 -1.51 -9.41 22.73
N GLU A 93 -1.62 -8.10 23.00
CA GLU A 93 -1.58 -7.57 24.36
C GLU A 93 -2.74 -8.09 25.21
N GLY A 94 -3.94 -8.18 24.63
CA GLY A 94 -5.11 -8.80 25.27
C GLY A 94 -4.86 -10.27 25.60
N TYR A 95 -4.34 -11.02 24.64
CA TYR A 95 -3.93 -12.42 24.82
C TYR A 95 -2.93 -12.57 25.98
N LEU A 96 -1.83 -11.80 25.97
CA LEU A 96 -0.82 -11.87 27.03
C LEU A 96 -1.39 -11.50 28.41
N ARG A 97 -2.28 -10.51 28.46
CA ARG A 97 -2.93 -10.08 29.70
C ARG A 97 -3.83 -11.16 30.26
N GLY A 98 -4.75 -11.72 29.47
CA GLY A 98 -5.63 -12.78 29.96
C GLY A 98 -4.85 -14.03 30.38
N TRP A 99 -3.71 -14.26 29.76
CA TRP A 99 -2.76 -15.29 30.17
C TRP A 99 -1.99 -15.01 31.48
N ASP A 100 -1.74 -13.74 31.81
CA ASP A 100 -1.19 -13.32 33.10
C ASP A 100 -2.27 -13.39 34.20
N ASP A 101 -3.48 -12.91 33.90
CA ASP A 101 -4.65 -13.02 34.78
C ASP A 101 -4.94 -14.49 35.12
N LEU A 102 -4.93 -15.37 34.11
CA LEU A 102 -5.11 -16.81 34.31
C LEU A 102 -3.98 -17.45 35.14
N ARG A 103 -2.75 -16.95 35.02
CA ARG A 103 -1.62 -17.40 35.85
C ARG A 103 -1.79 -16.97 37.31
N ASN A 104 -2.24 -15.74 37.53
CA ASN A 104 -2.48 -15.19 38.85
C ASN A 104 -3.68 -15.89 39.54
N GLU A 105 -4.72 -16.25 38.76
CA GLU A 105 -5.84 -17.05 39.23
C GLU A 105 -5.42 -18.49 39.58
N ALA A 106 -4.62 -19.15 38.75
CA ALA A 106 -4.15 -20.51 39.03
C ALA A 106 -3.23 -20.60 40.27
N GLY A 107 -2.61 -19.49 40.69
CA GLY A 107 -1.82 -19.40 41.91
C GLY A 107 -2.61 -18.98 43.16
N SER A 108 -3.80 -18.41 42.99
CA SER A 108 -4.72 -18.08 44.10
C SER A 108 -5.71 -19.23 44.30
N ASP A 109 -5.55 -19.97 45.39
CA ASP A 109 -6.48 -21.03 45.83
C ASP A 109 -7.80 -20.45 46.37
N ASP A 110 -8.40 -19.51 45.64
CA ASP A 110 -9.69 -18.92 46.01
C ASP A 110 -10.79 -19.74 45.32
N GLY A 111 -11.16 -20.84 45.97
CA GLY A 111 -12.19 -21.82 45.57
C GLY A 111 -13.63 -21.27 45.48
N LYS A 112 -13.81 -20.01 45.06
CA LYS A 112 -15.11 -19.31 45.04
C LYS A 112 -15.36 -18.64 43.71
N LYS A 113 -15.52 -19.41 42.63
CA LYS A 113 -16.33 -19.05 41.46
C LYS A 113 -16.60 -20.32 40.64
N LYS A 114 -17.88 -20.57 40.32
CA LYS A 114 -18.37 -21.72 39.56
C LYS A 114 -17.49 -22.03 38.33
N PRO A 115 -17.32 -23.31 37.95
CA PRO A 115 -16.38 -23.72 36.92
C PRO A 115 -16.92 -23.31 35.55
N LYS A 116 -16.50 -22.14 35.04
CA LYS A 116 -16.41 -22.03 33.59
C LYS A 116 -15.42 -23.10 33.14
N ALA A 117 -15.79 -23.88 32.12
CA ALA A 117 -14.93 -24.89 31.57
C ALA A 117 -13.58 -24.23 31.26
N LEU A 118 -12.47 -24.91 31.57
CA LEU A 118 -11.13 -24.34 31.44
C LEU A 118 -10.88 -23.73 30.04
N ARG A 119 -11.49 -24.32 29.01
CA ARG A 119 -11.51 -23.82 27.62
C ARG A 119 -12.06 -22.40 27.44
N ASP A 120 -12.98 -21.96 28.30
CA ASP A 120 -13.58 -20.61 28.27
C ASP A 120 -12.76 -19.60 29.08
N ARG A 121 -11.73 -20.07 29.78
CA ARG A 121 -10.83 -19.29 30.64
C ARG A 121 -9.44 -19.13 30.05
N ILE A 122 -9.00 -20.10 29.26
CA ILE A 122 -7.76 -20.02 28.48
C ILE A 122 -7.99 -19.06 27.32
N GLU A 123 -7.12 -18.06 27.21
CA GLU A 123 -6.99 -17.23 26.02
C GLU A 123 -6.30 -18.04 24.91
N TRP A 124 -7.02 -18.36 23.85
CA TRP A 124 -6.50 -19.13 22.73
C TRP A 124 -5.71 -18.23 21.77
N PRO A 125 -4.69 -18.74 21.05
CA PRO A 125 -3.84 -17.92 20.18
C PRO A 125 -4.54 -17.70 18.83
N VAL A 126 -5.71 -17.06 18.87
CA VAL A 126 -6.58 -16.76 17.74
C VAL A 126 -7.13 -15.34 17.89
N GLU A 127 -7.62 -14.75 16.80
CA GLU A 127 -8.09 -13.35 16.81
C GLU A 127 -9.21 -13.09 17.83
N SER A 128 -10.06 -14.08 18.09
CA SER A 128 -11.17 -13.97 19.04
C SER A 128 -10.79 -14.32 20.49
N GLY A 129 -9.64 -14.96 20.71
CA GLY A 129 -9.26 -15.55 22.00
C GLY A 129 -10.07 -16.78 22.42
N LEU A 130 -11.02 -17.26 21.60
CA LEU A 130 -11.97 -18.31 21.98
C LEU A 130 -11.61 -19.70 21.44
N TYR A 131 -11.94 -20.74 22.22
CA TYR A 131 -11.78 -22.14 21.82
C TYR A 131 -12.47 -22.49 20.48
N LYS A 132 -13.64 -21.89 20.23
CA LYS A 132 -14.47 -22.20 19.04
C LYS A 132 -13.79 -21.83 17.72
N ASP A 133 -12.90 -20.85 17.75
CA ASP A 133 -12.20 -20.35 16.56
C ASP A 133 -10.79 -20.92 16.44
N VAL A 134 -10.45 -21.93 17.25
CA VAL A 134 -9.15 -22.62 17.22
C VAL A 134 -9.07 -23.48 15.97
N GLY A 135 -8.57 -22.88 14.90
CA GLY A 135 -8.18 -23.54 13.66
C GLY A 135 -6.69 -23.37 13.38
N LYS A 136 -6.11 -24.31 12.62
CA LYS A 136 -4.71 -24.24 12.18
C LYS A 136 -4.39 -22.88 11.56
N GLU A 137 -5.21 -22.42 10.61
CA GLU A 137 -5.00 -21.15 9.90
C GLU A 137 -5.15 -19.93 10.81
N ALA A 138 -6.08 -19.98 11.78
CA ALA A 138 -6.29 -18.90 12.73
C ALA A 138 -5.06 -18.73 13.65
N VAL A 139 -4.54 -19.84 14.17
CA VAL A 139 -3.33 -19.87 15.01
C VAL A 139 -2.10 -19.43 14.22
N GLU A 140 -1.94 -19.93 12.99
CA GLU A 140 -0.85 -19.49 12.11
C GLU A 140 -0.91 -17.99 11.82
N THR A 141 -2.12 -17.48 11.54
CA THR A 141 -2.34 -16.05 11.28
C THR A 141 -2.02 -15.22 12.51
N PHE A 142 -2.48 -15.63 13.69
CA PHE A 142 -2.22 -14.94 14.95
C PHE A 142 -0.70 -14.85 15.23
N LEU A 143 0.01 -15.97 15.15
CA LEU A 143 1.46 -16.02 15.41
C LEU A 143 2.28 -15.26 14.36
N ARG A 144 1.87 -15.27 13.08
CA ARG A 144 2.52 -14.46 12.02
C ARG A 144 2.32 -12.95 12.21
N ASN A 145 1.23 -12.54 12.83
CA ASN A 145 0.93 -11.13 13.10
C ASN A 145 1.32 -10.70 14.53
N ALA A 146 1.97 -11.58 15.30
CA ALA A 146 2.50 -11.25 16.62
C ALA A 146 3.39 -10.00 16.53
N PRO A 147 3.24 -9.04 17.46
CA PRO A 147 4.09 -7.85 17.49
C PRO A 147 5.53 -8.28 17.73
N GLN A 148 6.39 -8.04 16.75
CA GLN A 148 7.84 -8.19 16.90
C GLN A 148 8.34 -6.97 17.69
N PRO A 149 8.86 -7.15 18.92
CA PRO A 149 9.42 -6.06 19.69
C PRO A 149 10.77 -5.64 19.08
N GLY A 150 10.75 -4.82 18.05
CA GLY A 150 11.97 -4.29 17.42
C GLY A 150 11.99 -4.45 15.90
N ARG A 151 11.06 -3.82 15.20
CA ARG A 151 10.97 -3.84 13.73
C ARG A 151 12.22 -3.21 13.06
N ALA A 152 13.30 -3.99 12.97
CA ALA A 152 14.52 -3.78 12.18
C ALA A 152 15.35 -5.09 12.15
N GLY A 153 14.92 -6.09 11.38
CA GLY A 153 15.67 -7.33 11.18
C GLY A 153 14.79 -8.58 11.17
N GLU A 154 14.37 -8.98 9.97
CA GLU A 154 13.47 -10.11 9.74
C GLU A 154 14.08 -11.44 10.26
N GLY A 155 13.42 -12.09 11.22
CA GLY A 155 13.60 -13.53 11.49
C GLY A 155 13.94 -13.92 12.93
N VAL A 156 14.72 -13.11 13.64
CA VAL A 156 15.23 -13.49 14.97
C VAL A 156 14.14 -13.39 16.05
N ASP A 157 13.24 -12.40 15.95
CA ASP A 157 12.18 -12.17 16.95
C ASP A 157 11.01 -13.15 16.83
N LEU A 158 10.64 -13.57 15.61
CA LEU A 158 9.53 -14.52 15.42
C LEU A 158 9.88 -15.90 15.99
N LEU A 159 11.13 -16.37 15.81
CA LEU A 159 11.57 -17.62 16.41
C LEU A 159 11.60 -17.57 17.94
N ALA A 160 11.97 -16.43 18.52
CA ALA A 160 11.95 -16.25 19.97
C ALA A 160 10.52 -16.31 20.52
N VAL A 161 9.57 -15.64 19.86
CA VAL A 161 8.13 -15.70 20.21
C VAL A 161 7.60 -17.13 20.08
N LEU A 162 7.85 -17.80 18.94
CA LEU A 162 7.42 -19.18 18.73
C LEU A 162 8.02 -20.15 19.75
N LYS A 163 9.28 -19.94 20.15
CA LYS A 163 9.93 -20.74 21.19
C LYS A 163 9.27 -20.55 22.56
N ALA A 164 8.94 -19.30 22.93
CA ALA A 164 8.25 -19.00 24.18
C ALA A 164 6.85 -19.64 24.20
N GLU A 165 6.10 -19.49 23.10
CA GLU A 165 4.77 -20.06 22.92
C GLU A 165 4.80 -21.60 22.90
N ARG A 166 5.82 -22.23 22.29
CA ARG A 166 6.01 -23.69 22.31
C ARG A 166 6.13 -24.24 23.73
N VAL A 167 6.91 -23.57 24.58
CA VAL A 167 7.05 -23.98 25.99
C VAL A 167 5.76 -23.73 26.76
N ARG A 168 5.06 -22.64 26.47
CA ARG A 168 3.79 -22.28 27.10
C ARG A 168 2.68 -23.29 26.81
N TRP A 169 2.54 -23.69 25.55
CA TRP A 169 1.50 -24.60 25.06
C TRP A 169 1.88 -26.07 25.13
N HIS A 170 3.04 -26.41 25.71
CA HIS A 170 3.42 -27.80 25.86
C HIS A 170 2.39 -28.55 26.73
N PRO A 171 1.85 -29.70 26.29
CA PRO A 171 0.80 -30.43 27.02
C PRO A 171 1.16 -30.69 28.49
N ASP A 172 2.41 -31.06 28.78
CA ASP A 172 2.93 -31.23 30.15
C ASP A 172 2.86 -29.94 30.98
N LYS A 173 3.16 -28.77 30.40
CA LYS A 173 3.13 -27.48 31.12
C LYS A 173 1.72 -27.00 31.37
N ILE A 174 0.83 -27.21 30.41
CA ILE A 174 -0.61 -26.95 30.57
C ILE A 174 -1.18 -27.88 31.63
N GLN A 175 -0.83 -29.17 31.61
CA GLN A 175 -1.27 -30.13 32.62
C GLN A 175 -0.72 -29.82 34.03
N GLN A 176 0.53 -29.41 34.16
CA GLN A 176 1.09 -28.99 35.45
C GLN A 176 0.40 -27.75 36.02
N ARG A 177 0.05 -26.78 35.17
CA ARG A 177 -0.57 -25.52 35.60
C ARG A 177 -2.08 -25.63 35.82
N PHE A 178 -2.76 -26.42 35.01
CA PHE A 178 -4.21 -26.49 34.98
C PHE A 178 -4.76 -27.87 35.36
N GLY A 179 -3.89 -28.82 35.73
CA GLY A 179 -4.29 -30.17 36.17
C GLY A 179 -5.20 -30.15 37.40
N GLY A 180 -5.10 -29.14 38.26
CA GLY A 180 -6.01 -28.94 39.40
C GLY A 180 -7.37 -28.32 39.04
N LEU A 181 -7.53 -27.78 37.83
CA LEU A 181 -8.72 -27.04 37.38
C LEU A 181 -9.73 -27.88 36.58
N GLY A 182 -9.48 -29.18 36.42
CA GLY A 182 -10.35 -30.08 35.65
C GLY A 182 -10.17 -29.90 34.14
N LEU A 183 -9.07 -30.43 33.61
CA LEU A 183 -8.81 -30.45 32.17
C LEU A 183 -9.75 -31.45 31.47
N ASP A 184 -10.73 -30.94 30.71
CA ASP A 184 -11.51 -31.76 29.79
C ASP A 184 -10.64 -32.36 28.68
N GLU A 185 -10.98 -33.56 28.22
CA GLU A 185 -10.28 -34.24 27.12
C GLU A 185 -10.30 -33.42 25.81
N GLU A 186 -11.40 -32.72 25.55
CA GLU A 186 -11.52 -31.80 24.41
C GLU A 186 -10.53 -30.63 24.49
N THR A 187 -10.33 -30.08 25.69
CA THR A 187 -9.38 -29.00 25.94
C THR A 187 -7.95 -29.48 25.71
N MET A 188 -7.61 -30.69 26.18
CA MET A 188 -6.30 -31.30 25.94
C MET A 188 -6.04 -31.58 24.46
N LYS A 189 -7.05 -32.02 23.72
CA LYS A 189 -6.96 -32.21 22.25
C LYS A 189 -6.67 -30.89 21.54
N ALA A 190 -7.38 -29.81 21.89
CA ALA A 190 -7.14 -28.50 21.28
C ALA A 190 -5.80 -27.89 21.67
N VAL A 191 -5.36 -28.02 22.93
CA VAL A 191 -4.01 -27.63 23.37
C VAL A 191 -2.95 -28.36 22.54
N THR A 192 -3.12 -29.67 22.35
CA THR A 192 -2.21 -30.48 21.53
C THR A 192 -2.22 -30.04 20.07
N ALA A 193 -3.39 -29.72 19.51
CA ALA A 193 -3.51 -29.20 18.15
C ALA A 193 -2.79 -27.85 17.99
N VAL A 194 -2.97 -26.93 18.92
CA VAL A 194 -2.25 -25.65 18.95
C VAL A 194 -0.74 -25.86 19.05
N PHE A 195 -0.29 -26.75 19.94
CA PHE A 195 1.13 -27.10 20.08
C PHE A 195 1.72 -27.64 18.78
N GLN A 196 1.02 -28.55 18.09
CA GLN A 196 1.48 -29.10 16.81
C GLN A 196 1.58 -28.02 15.72
N VAL A 197 0.69 -27.04 15.70
CA VAL A 197 0.77 -25.90 14.77
C VAL A 197 1.98 -25.04 15.09
N ILE A 198 2.20 -24.70 16.36
CA ILE A 198 3.37 -23.93 16.80
C ILE A 198 4.67 -24.66 16.46
N ASP A 199 4.75 -25.97 16.73
CA ASP A 199 5.95 -26.78 16.51
C ASP A 199 6.29 -26.90 15.02
N ARG A 200 5.28 -27.04 14.15
CA ARG A 200 5.45 -26.97 12.68
C ARG A 200 5.94 -25.60 12.24
N MET A 201 5.29 -24.52 12.68
CA MET A 201 5.71 -23.16 12.33
C MET A 201 7.14 -22.85 12.78
N TRP A 202 7.52 -23.32 13.97
CA TRP A 202 8.87 -23.15 14.50
C TRP A 202 9.90 -23.91 13.66
N SER A 203 9.58 -25.14 13.25
CA SER A 203 10.44 -25.95 12.38
C SER A 203 10.63 -25.28 11.01
N ASP A 204 9.54 -24.84 10.38
CA ASP A 204 9.56 -24.14 9.09
C ASP A 204 10.34 -22.82 9.16
N ALA A 205 10.15 -22.04 10.23
CA ALA A 205 10.84 -20.76 10.42
C ALA A 205 12.35 -20.95 10.72
N ARG A 206 12.74 -22.10 11.29
CA ARG A 206 14.13 -22.46 11.54
C ARG A 206 14.82 -23.00 10.30
N GLU A 207 14.09 -23.74 9.45
CA GLU A 207 14.59 -24.20 8.15
C GLU A 207 14.87 -22.99 7.23
N LYS A 208 13.93 -22.04 7.14
CA LYS A 208 14.09 -20.81 6.34
C LYS A 208 15.19 -19.86 6.80
N GLN A 209 15.68 -19.99 8.03
CA GLN A 209 16.82 -19.21 8.52
C GLN A 209 18.16 -19.88 8.26
N ARG A 210 18.15 -21.14 7.80
CA ARG A 210 19.33 -21.95 7.57
C ARG A 210 19.67 -22.09 6.07
N ASP A 211 18.67 -21.88 5.20
CA ASP A 211 18.81 -21.64 3.75
C ASP A 211 19.14 -20.16 3.47
#